data_AF-A0A812EVC0-F1
#
_entry.id   AF-A0A812EVC0-F1
#
_cell.length_a   1.000
_cell.length_b   1.000
_cell.length_c   1.000
_cell.angle_alpha   90.00
_cell.angle_beta   90.00
_cell.angle_gamma   90.00
#
_symmetry.space_group_name_H-M   'P 1'
#
loop_
_entity.id
_entity.type
_entity.pdbx_description
1 polymer ?
#
loop_
_entity_poly.entity_id
_entity_poly.type
_entity_poly.pdbx_seq_one_letter_code
_entity_poly.pdbx_strand_id
1 'polypeptide(L)'
;MNRKPLEKILDFTILSLAVVYFVGFLSFYPDSIFLKEAPYHLPREYELYFEYVLWVFFSILVFDLYLKYKKLNSWKQFLKKHWHEIIMLALIPFLAVFKIAKIAIKLVKTMKASKSGFKVFYKAKKASKHID
;
A
#
# COMPACT_ATOMS: atom_id res chain seq x y z
N MET A 1 32.66 6.69 -15.36
CA MET A 1 31.80 7.52 -14.47
C MET A 1 31.86 6.93 -13.08
N ASN A 2 32.71 7.48 -12.20
CA ASN A 2 33.00 6.92 -10.88
C ASN A 2 31.85 7.28 -9.92
N ARG A 3 30.80 6.46 -9.85
CA ARG A 3 29.73 6.64 -8.85
C ARG A 3 30.35 6.46 -7.46
N LYS A 4 30.06 7.36 -6.52
CA LYS A 4 30.53 7.22 -5.14
C LYS A 4 30.02 5.88 -4.58
N PRO A 5 30.82 5.13 -3.79
CA PRO A 5 30.42 3.81 -3.28
C PRO A 5 29.08 3.83 -2.54
N LEU A 6 28.76 4.95 -1.87
CA LEU A 6 27.48 5.18 -1.20
C LEU A 6 26.26 5.12 -2.14
N GLU A 7 26.33 5.70 -3.34
CA GLU A 7 25.21 5.67 -4.29
C GLU A 7 24.92 4.25 -4.75
N LYS A 8 25.98 3.46 -4.97
CA LYS A 8 25.85 2.08 -5.43
C LYS A 8 25.24 1.18 -4.35
N ILE A 9 25.61 1.39 -3.09
CA ILE A 9 25.01 0.70 -1.95
C ILE A 9 23.53 1.09 -1.85
N LEU A 10 23.21 2.37 -1.93
CA LEU A 10 21.83 2.87 -1.81
C LEU A 10 20.93 2.34 -2.93
N ASP A 11 21.39 2.37 -4.19
CA ASP A 11 20.69 1.78 -5.33
C ASP A 11 20.41 0.27 -5.09
N PHE A 12 21.39 -0.47 -4.56
CA PHE A 12 21.23 -1.90 -4.27
C PHE A 12 20.28 -2.16 -3.09
N THR A 13 20.35 -1.34 -2.04
CA THR A 13 19.43 -1.39 -0.89
C THR A 13 17.99 -1.13 -1.35
N ILE A 14 17.76 -0.10 -2.17
CA ILE A 14 16.43 0.21 -2.72
C ILE A 14 15.91 -0.96 -3.55
N LEU A 15 16.74 -1.55 -4.41
CA LEU A 15 16.34 -2.68 -5.24
C LEU A 15 16.00 -3.92 -4.39
N SER A 16 16.81 -4.21 -3.37
CA SER A 16 16.55 -5.32 -2.44
C SER A 16 15.25 -5.11 -1.66
N LEU A 17 15.03 -3.91 -1.12
CA LEU A 17 13.78 -3.56 -0.44
C LEU A 17 12.57 -3.62 -1.38
N ALA A 18 12.73 -3.21 -2.64
CA ALA A 18 11.67 -3.29 -3.64
C ALA A 18 11.21 -4.73 -3.86
N VAL A 19 12.16 -5.67 -3.98
CA VAL A 19 11.87 -7.09 -4.14
C VAL A 19 11.17 -7.66 -2.91
N VAL A 20 11.70 -7.39 -1.71
CA VAL A 20 11.09 -7.83 -0.44
C VAL A 20 9.66 -7.29 -0.31
N TYR A 21 9.47 -5.99 -0.59
CA TYR A 21 8.16 -5.37 -0.57
C TYR A 21 7.22 -6.00 -1.59
N PHE A 22 7.68 -6.23 -2.83
CA PHE A 22 6.86 -6.85 -3.86
C PHE A 22 6.36 -8.24 -3.43
N VAL A 23 7.24 -9.10 -2.92
CA VAL A 23 6.86 -10.44 -2.42
C VAL A 23 5.87 -10.37 -1.26
N GLY A 24 6.09 -9.47 -0.30
CA GLY A 24 5.14 -9.27 0.79
C GLY A 24 3.78 -8.75 0.29
N PHE A 25 3.77 -7.84 -0.70
CA PHE A 25 2.55 -7.32 -1.30
C PHE A 25 1.74 -8.43 -1.98
N LEU A 26 2.39 -9.33 -2.73
CA LEU A 26 1.72 -10.51 -3.33
C LEU A 26 1.06 -11.39 -2.26
N SER A 27 1.71 -11.50 -1.10
CA SER A 27 1.29 -12.39 -0.02
C SER A 27 0.13 -11.81 0.80
N PHE A 28 0.16 -10.50 1.08
CA PHE A 28 -0.91 -9.84 1.85
C PHE A 28 -2.09 -9.39 0.99
N TYR A 29 -1.89 -9.13 -0.31
CA TYR A 29 -2.92 -8.56 -1.18
C TYR A 29 -3.07 -9.30 -2.54
N PRO A 30 -3.25 -10.63 -2.56
CA PRO A 30 -3.38 -11.41 -3.80
C PRO A 30 -4.55 -10.92 -4.69
N ASP A 31 -5.68 -10.56 -4.08
CA ASP A 31 -6.86 -10.07 -4.80
C ASP A 31 -6.61 -8.76 -5.57
N SER A 32 -5.56 -8.00 -5.23
CA SER A 32 -5.24 -6.71 -5.86
C SER A 32 -4.61 -6.86 -7.25
N ILE A 33 -4.16 -8.06 -7.58
CA ILE A 33 -3.45 -8.42 -8.81
C ILE A 33 -4.08 -9.64 -9.48
N PHE A 34 -5.37 -9.86 -9.21
CA PHE A 34 -6.17 -10.95 -9.77
C PHE A 34 -5.66 -12.37 -9.41
N LEU A 35 -4.83 -12.50 -8.37
CA LEU A 35 -4.45 -13.81 -7.84
C LEU A 35 -5.60 -14.35 -7.00
N LYS A 36 -5.95 -15.63 -7.20
CA LYS A 36 -7.00 -16.30 -6.43
C LYS A 36 -6.55 -16.62 -5.01
N GLU A 37 -5.26 -16.87 -4.81
CA GLU A 37 -4.67 -17.26 -3.54
C GLU A 37 -3.32 -16.59 -3.32
N ALA A 38 -2.94 -16.40 -2.06
CA ALA A 38 -1.66 -15.85 -1.68
C ALA A 38 -0.54 -16.86 -1.96
N PRO A 39 0.60 -16.45 -2.56
CA PRO A 39 1.74 -17.34 -2.73
C PRO A 39 2.31 -17.84 -1.39
N TYR A 40 2.21 -17.01 -0.35
CA TYR A 40 2.61 -17.33 1.00
C TYR A 40 1.55 -16.87 2.00
N HIS A 41 1.17 -17.75 2.92
CA HIS A 41 0.25 -17.43 4.00
C HIS A 41 1.03 -16.81 5.18
N LEU A 42 1.17 -15.48 5.15
CA LEU A 42 1.76 -14.74 6.25
C LEU A 42 0.71 -14.44 7.34
N PRO A 43 1.06 -14.56 8.63
CA PRO A 43 0.18 -14.14 9.72
C PRO A 43 -0.20 -12.66 9.58
N ARG A 44 -1.46 -12.33 9.85
CA ARG A 44 -1.98 -10.95 9.73
C ARG A 44 -1.28 -9.94 10.65
N GLU A 45 -0.67 -10.40 11.73
CA GLU A 45 0.12 -9.57 12.64
C GLU A 45 1.29 -8.88 11.92
N TYR A 46 1.84 -9.53 10.87
CA TYR A 46 2.92 -8.98 10.06
C TYR A 46 2.46 -7.90 9.07
N GLU A 47 1.16 -7.71 8.87
CA GLU A 47 0.64 -6.67 7.97
C GLU A 47 1.02 -5.26 8.45
N LEU A 48 0.99 -5.03 9.76
CA LEU A 48 1.41 -3.77 10.38
C LEU A 48 2.91 -3.51 10.17
N TYR A 49 3.75 -4.53 10.41
CA TYR A 49 5.18 -4.43 10.16
C TYR A 49 5.48 -4.16 8.68
N PHE A 50 4.75 -4.81 7.78
CA PHE A 50 4.87 -4.58 6.34
C PHE A 50 4.51 -3.14 5.94
N GLU A 51 3.53 -2.53 6.60
CA GLU A 51 3.19 -1.12 6.39
C GLU A 51 4.31 -0.19 6.88
N TYR A 52 4.93 -0.46 8.03
CA TYR A 52 6.11 0.29 8.47
C TYR A 52 7.29 0.16 7.49
N VAL A 53 7.53 -1.05 6.99
CA VAL A 53 8.58 -1.29 5.97
C VAL A 53 8.33 -0.46 4.72
N LEU A 54 7.08 -0.35 4.25
CA LEU A 54 6.72 0.49 3.12
C LEU A 54 7.04 1.97 3.36
N TRP A 55 6.72 2.48 4.55
CA TRP A 55 7.00 3.89 4.89
C TRP A 55 8.49 4.17 5.02
N VAL A 56 9.26 3.26 5.64
CA VAL A 56 10.73 3.35 5.69
C VAL A 56 11.31 3.33 4.28
N PHE A 57 10.84 2.42 3.44
CA PHE A 57 11.24 2.33 2.05
C PHE A 57 10.97 3.62 1.28
N PHE A 58 9.77 4.18 1.43
CA PHE A 58 9.38 5.44 0.83
C PHE A 58 10.32 6.57 1.26
N SER A 59 10.61 6.70 2.55
CA SER A 59 11.52 7.73 3.06
C SER A 59 12.93 7.62 2.47
N ILE A 60 13.47 6.40 2.35
CA ILE A 60 14.78 6.15 1.72
C ILE A 60 14.75 6.58 0.25
N LEU A 61 13.68 6.23 -0.47
CA LEU A 61 13.52 6.52 -1.89
C LEU A 61 13.38 8.03 -2.16
N VAL A 62 12.63 8.76 -1.31
CA VAL A 62 12.56 10.23 -1.34
C VAL A 62 13.94 10.85 -1.13
N PHE A 63 14.67 10.37 -0.11
CA PHE A 63 15.98 10.90 0.23
C PHE A 63 17.00 10.68 -0.90
N ASP A 64 17.01 9.50 -1.51
CA ASP A 64 17.86 9.19 -2.66
C ASP A 64 17.56 10.08 -3.86
N LEU A 65 16.29 10.21 -4.27
CA LEU A 65 15.85 11.10 -5.34
C LEU A 65 16.21 12.57 -5.06
N TYR A 66 16.08 13.02 -3.82
CA TYR A 66 16.46 14.36 -3.41
C TYR A 66 17.97 14.61 -3.59
N LEU A 67 18.82 13.66 -3.18
CA LEU A 67 20.27 13.75 -3.38
C LEU A 67 20.64 13.71 -4.86
N LYS A 68 19.95 12.90 -5.68
CA LYS A 68 20.12 12.84 -7.13
C LYS A 68 19.71 14.16 -7.78
N TYR A 69 18.59 14.75 -7.35
CA TYR A 69 18.12 16.05 -7.83
C TYR A 69 19.11 17.17 -7.54
N LYS A 70 19.65 17.25 -6.31
CA LYS A 70 20.66 18.26 -5.93
C LYS A 70 21.93 18.24 -6.79
N LYS A 71 22.27 17.10 -7.40
CA LYS A 71 23.44 16.96 -8.27
C LYS A 71 23.18 17.38 -9.72
N LEU A 72 21.92 17.62 -10.09
CA LEU A 72 21.51 17.96 -11.45
C LEU A 72 21.10 19.43 -11.51
N ASN A 73 21.70 20.17 -12.44
CA ASN A 73 21.41 21.59 -12.63
C ASN A 73 20.06 21.86 -13.35
N SER A 74 19.34 20.84 -13.80
CA SER A 74 18.06 21.02 -14.50
C SER A 74 17.00 19.97 -14.16
N TRP A 75 15.78 20.45 -13.93
CA TRP A 75 14.60 19.61 -13.64
C TRP A 75 14.26 18.65 -14.79
N LYS A 76 14.35 19.11 -16.04
CA LYS A 76 14.05 18.28 -17.23
C LYS A 76 15.00 17.08 -17.34
N GLN A 77 16.30 17.27 -17.09
CA GLN A 77 17.25 16.16 -17.13
C GLN A 77 17.04 15.19 -15.97
N PHE A 78 16.69 15.69 -14.78
CA PHE A 78 16.35 14.85 -13.64
C PHE A 78 15.16 13.94 -13.93
N LEU A 79 14.05 14.51 -14.41
CA LEU A 79 12.87 13.73 -14.79
C LEU A 79 13.22 12.66 -15.83
N LYS A 80 13.93 13.03 -16.91
CA LYS A 80 14.28 12.09 -17.98
C LYS A 80 15.23 10.98 -17.51
N LYS A 81 16.11 11.26 -16.55
CA LYS A 81 17.12 10.32 -16.07
C LYS A 81 16.59 9.39 -14.97
N HIS A 82 15.72 9.90 -14.10
CA HIS A 82 15.22 9.20 -12.91
C HIS A 82 13.71 8.92 -12.95
N TRP A 83 13.09 8.90 -14.14
CA TRP A 83 11.64 8.73 -14.29
C TRP A 83 11.10 7.45 -13.64
N HIS A 84 11.83 6.33 -13.72
CA HIS A 84 11.43 5.06 -13.11
C HIS A 84 11.31 5.18 -11.59
N GLU A 85 12.31 5.81 -10.95
CA GLU A 85 12.33 6.04 -9.49
C GLU A 85 11.17 6.95 -9.07
N ILE A 86 10.85 7.96 -9.89
CA ILE A 86 9.73 8.87 -9.64
C ILE A 86 8.39 8.14 -9.75
N ILE A 87 8.20 7.29 -10.77
CA ILE A 87 6.98 6.47 -10.89
C ILE A 87 6.84 5.55 -9.68
N MET A 88 7.93 4.90 -9.28
CA MET A 88 7.95 4.02 -8.13
C MET A 88 7.64 4.77 -6.83
N LEU A 89 8.16 5.98 -6.66
CA LEU A 89 7.84 6.87 -5.55
C LEU A 89 6.35 7.23 -5.54
N ALA A 90 5.77 7.55 -6.69
CA ALA A 90 4.36 7.94 -6.80
C ALA A 90 3.40 6.75 -6.60
N LEU A 91 3.83 5.53 -6.94
CA LEU A 91 3.03 4.31 -6.76
C LEU A 91 2.76 3.99 -5.28
N ILE A 92 3.72 4.26 -4.39
CA ILE A 92 3.59 3.94 -2.95
C ILE A 92 2.39 4.66 -2.29
N PRO A 93 2.27 6.00 -2.33
CA PRO A 93 1.12 6.70 -1.78
C PRO A 93 -0.16 6.40 -2.58
N PHE A 94 -0.06 6.17 -3.89
CA PHE A 94 -1.21 5.77 -4.71
C PHE A 94 -1.83 4.44 -4.21
N LEU A 95 -1.00 3.43 -3.94
CA LEU A 95 -1.44 2.15 -3.39
C LEU A 95 -2.01 2.30 -1.96
N ALA A 96 -1.41 3.15 -1.13
CA ALA A 96 -1.92 3.44 0.21
C ALA A 96 -3.33 4.09 0.17
N VAL A 97 -3.54 5.06 -0.73
CA VAL A 97 -4.85 5.69 -0.95
C VAL A 97 -5.88 4.65 -1.40
N PHE A 98 -5.50 3.74 -2.29
CA PHE A 98 -6.39 2.67 -2.77
C PHE A 98 -6.79 1.70 -1.65
N LYS A 99 -5.87 1.39 -0.72
CA LYS A 99 -6.15 0.57 0.47
C LYS A 99 -7.17 1.26 1.38
N ILE A 100 -7.00 2.55 1.66
CA ILE A 100 -7.94 3.36 2.46
C ILE A 100 -9.33 3.39 1.82
N ALA A 101 -9.41 3.58 0.50
CA ALA A 101 -10.68 3.55 -0.22
C ALA A 101 -11.40 2.19 -0.09
N LYS A 102 -10.67 1.07 -0.20
CA LYS A 102 -11.24 -0.27 0.01
C LYS A 102 -11.78 -0.45 1.44
N ILE A 103 -11.05 0.02 2.45
CA ILE A 103 -11.48 -0.02 3.86
C ILE A 103 -12.75 0.80 4.06
N ALA A 104 -12.80 2.02 3.51
CA ALA A 104 -13.97 2.89 3.57
C ALA A 104 -15.20 2.23 2.91
N ILE A 105 -15.05 1.63 1.73
CA ILE A 105 -16.14 0.90 1.06
C ILE A 105 -16.64 -0.27 1.91
N LYS A 106 -15.74 -1.04 2.52
CA LYS A 106 -16.08 -2.17 3.39
C LYS A 106 -16.84 -1.71 4.63
N LEU A 107 -16.38 -0.64 5.29
CA LEU A 107 -17.07 -0.01 6.42
C LEU A 107 -18.48 0.46 6.05
N VAL A 108 -18.64 1.14 4.91
CA VAL A 108 -19.96 1.59 4.41
C VAL A 108 -20.88 0.40 4.14
N LYS A 109 -20.38 -0.68 3.53
CA LYS A 109 -21.17 -1.90 3.30
C LYS A 109 -21.60 -2.56 4.61
N THR A 110 -20.69 -2.74 5.56
CA THR A 110 -20.99 -3.33 6.87
C THR A 110 -21.98 -2.47 7.66
N MET A 111 -21.87 -1.15 7.59
CA MET A 111 -22.78 -0.21 8.25
C MET A 111 -24.19 -0.23 7.63
N LYS A 112 -24.28 -0.34 6.29
CA LYS A 112 -25.56 -0.53 5.60
C LYS A 112 -26.21 -1.86 5.97
N ALA A 113 -25.42 -2.95 6.01
CA ALA A 113 -25.89 -4.28 6.44
C ALA A 113 -26.35 -4.29 7.90
N SER A 114 -25.65 -3.58 8.78
CA SER A 114 -26.05 -3.38 10.18
C SER A 114 -27.36 -2.61 10.30
N LYS A 115 -27.52 -1.47 9.60
CA LYS A 115 -28.79 -0.71 9.59
C LYS A 115 -29.96 -1.53 9.06
N SER A 116 -29.75 -2.36 8.03
CA SER A 116 -30.79 -3.27 7.53
C SER A 116 -31.11 -4.38 8.53
N GLY A 117 -30.08 -4.99 9.16
CA GLY A 117 -30.25 -6.01 10.18
C GLY A 117 -31.01 -5.50 11.41
N PHE A 118 -30.68 -4.29 11.89
CA PHE A 118 -31.40 -3.61 12.96
C PHE A 118 -32.87 -3.34 12.60
N LYS A 119 -33.17 -2.91 11.38
CA LYS A 119 -34.57 -2.71 10.93
C LYS A 119 -35.36 -4.01 10.89
N VAL A 120 -34.74 -5.10 10.41
CA VAL A 120 -35.38 -6.43 10.36
C VAL A 120 -35.61 -6.97 11.76
N PHE A 121 -34.61 -6.88 12.64
CA PHE A 121 -34.72 -7.32 14.03
C PHE A 121 -35.77 -6.50 14.81
N TYR A 122 -35.81 -5.18 14.60
CA TYR A 122 -36.82 -4.31 15.22
C TYR A 122 -38.24 -4.63 14.72
N LYS A 123 -38.42 -4.89 13.42
CA LYS A 123 -39.72 -5.31 12.85
C LYS A 123 -40.13 -6.68 13.36
N ALA A 124 -39.21 -7.64 13.47
CA ALA A 124 -39.47 -8.98 14.00
C ALA A 124 -39.87 -8.92 15.49
N LYS A 125 -39.14 -8.14 16.30
CA LYS A 125 -39.47 -7.92 17.72
C LYS A 125 -40.81 -7.19 17.92
N LYS A 126 -41.18 -6.29 17.00
CA LYS A 126 -42.48 -5.62 17.02
C LYS A 126 -43.61 -6.57 16.60
N ALA A 127 -43.37 -7.43 15.61
CA ALA A 127 -44.34 -8.43 15.17
C ALA A 127 -44.58 -9.52 16.21
N SER A 128 -43.53 -9.99 16.91
CA SER A 128 -43.67 -10.99 17.98
C SER A 128 -44.50 -10.47 19.15
N LYS A 129 -44.39 -9.17 19.47
CA LYS A 129 -45.15 -8.52 20.55
C LYS A 129 -46.65 -8.33 20.25
N HIS A 130 -47.11 -8.65 19.04
CA HIS A 130 -48.51 -8.60 18.62
C HIS A 130 -49.11 -10.00 18.41
N ILE A 131 -48.34 -11.06 18.64
CA ILE A 131 -48.77 -12.47 18.48
C ILE A 131 -49.00 -13.14 19.86
N ASP A 132 -48.64 -12.46 20.96
CA ASP A 132 -49.07 -12.75 22.33
C ASP A 132 -50.35 -11.96 22.69
#